data_AF-A0A1Q7YNP4-F1
#
_entry.id   AF-A0A1Q7YNP4-F1
#
_cell.length_a   1.000
_cell.length_b   1.000
_cell.length_c   1.000
_cell.angle_alpha   90.00
_cell.angle_beta   90.00
_cell.angle_gamma   90.00
#
_symmetry.space_group_name_H-M   'P 1'
#
loop_
_entity.id
_entity.type
_entity.pdbx_description
1 polymer ?
#
loop_
_entity_poly.entity_id
_entity_poly.type
_entity_poly.pdbx_seq_one_letter_code
_entity_poly.pdbx_strand_id
1 'polypeptide(L)'
;MELADKTDDFGIPLLKIHCTWGDNELAMRKDMAASAAEMLEAAGCKKVRTYDAYRGNGQLGAEPGFAIHEMGTARMGRDPKTSVLNAYNQAHDVPNLFVTDGACMASSSCVNPSITYMALTARACDHAVEELKRGNI
;
A
#
# COMPACT_ATOMS: atom_id res chain seq x y z
N MET A 1 5.27 11.69 0.24
CA MET A 1 5.48 11.69 1.70
C MET A 1 6.86 12.26 1.95
N GLU A 2 7.02 13.03 3.02
CA GLU A 2 8.30 13.58 3.45
C GLU A 2 8.41 13.48 4.98
N LEU A 3 9.63 13.58 5.51
CA LEU A 3 9.84 13.66 6.95
C LEU A 3 9.52 15.08 7.42
N ALA A 4 8.85 15.20 8.56
CA ALA A 4 8.64 16.47 9.24
C ALA A 4 9.81 16.77 10.19
N ASP A 5 10.03 18.05 10.48
CA ASP A 5 11.03 18.48 11.48
C ASP A 5 10.68 18.03 12.90
N LYS A 6 9.38 17.76 13.15
CA LYS A 6 8.88 17.27 14.43
C LYS A 6 9.13 15.76 14.53
N THR A 7 9.60 15.32 15.70
CA THR A 7 9.77 13.91 16.01
C THR A 7 8.66 13.38 16.93
N ASP A 8 8.53 12.06 17.01
CA ASP A 8 7.80 11.38 18.07
C ASP A 8 8.59 11.36 19.39
N ASP A 9 8.03 10.69 20.41
CA ASP A 9 8.61 10.59 21.76
C ASP A 9 9.92 9.79 21.79
N PHE A 10 10.26 9.05 20.72
CA PHE A 10 11.49 8.27 20.58
C PHE A 10 12.53 8.97 19.69
N GLY A 11 12.25 10.19 19.22
CA GLY A 11 13.15 10.95 18.35
C GLY A 11 13.07 10.55 16.87
N ILE A 12 12.08 9.76 16.46
CA ILE A 12 11.87 9.39 15.06
C ILE A 12 11.11 10.53 14.36
N PRO A 13 11.60 11.06 13.22
CA PRO A 13 10.88 12.09 12.47
C PRO A 13 9.47 11.63 12.09
N LEU A 14 8.47 12.47 12.36
CA LEU A 14 7.09 12.20 11.97
C LEU A 14 6.94 12.24 10.45
N LEU A 15 5.94 11.54 9.94
CA LEU A 15 5.62 11.53 8.52
C LEU A 15 4.67 12.67 8.16
N LYS A 16 5.02 13.42 7.12
CA LYS A 16 4.12 14.33 6.43
C LYS A 16 3.60 13.66 5.17
N ILE A 17 2.32 13.30 5.19
CA ILE A 17 1.65 12.56 4.12
C ILE A 17 0.88 13.55 3.24
N HIS A 18 1.17 13.50 1.94
CA HIS A 18 0.45 14.25 0.92
C HIS A 18 -0.49 13.29 0.22
N CYS A 19 -1.78 13.40 0.52
CA CYS A 19 -2.81 12.53 -0.02
C CYS A 19 -4.05 13.37 -0.37
N THR A 20 -4.66 13.07 -1.52
CA THR A 20 -5.93 13.66 -1.95
C THR A 20 -6.70 12.63 -2.74
N TRP A 21 -8.02 12.74 -2.72
CA TRP A 21 -8.90 11.94 -3.56
C TRP A 21 -8.95 12.54 -4.97
N GLY A 22 -8.83 11.70 -6.00
CA GLY A 22 -9.07 12.08 -7.38
C GLY A 22 -10.50 11.82 -7.83
N ASP A 23 -10.83 12.25 -9.04
CA ASP A 23 -12.16 12.07 -9.62
C ASP A 23 -12.55 10.59 -9.73
N ASN A 24 -11.57 9.73 -9.99
CA ASN A 24 -11.78 8.29 -10.08
C ASN A 24 -12.15 7.68 -8.73
N GLU A 25 -11.47 8.03 -7.64
CA GLU A 25 -11.83 7.56 -6.28
C GLU A 25 -13.24 8.04 -5.88
N LEU A 26 -13.59 9.27 -6.24
CA LEU A 26 -14.93 9.82 -6.03
C LEU A 26 -16.01 9.15 -6.89
N ALA A 27 -15.66 8.62 -8.06
CA ALA A 27 -16.57 7.84 -8.90
C ALA A 27 -16.72 6.40 -8.38
N MET A 28 -15.59 5.74 -8.06
CA MET A 28 -15.55 4.36 -7.55
C MET A 28 -16.42 4.20 -6.31
N ARG A 29 -16.50 5.18 -5.41
CA ARG A 29 -17.36 5.09 -4.21
C ARG A 29 -18.84 4.80 -4.54
N LYS A 30 -19.36 5.40 -5.62
CA LYS A 30 -20.76 5.22 -6.04
C LYS A 30 -20.97 3.83 -6.61
N ASP A 31 -20.02 3.42 -7.44
CA ASP A 31 -20.00 2.11 -8.08
C ASP A 31 -19.88 0.98 -7.05
N MET A 32 -19.01 1.12 -6.05
CA MET A 32 -18.87 0.17 -4.94
C MET A 32 -20.17 -0.01 -4.17
N ALA A 33 -20.89 1.08 -3.87
CA ALA A 33 -22.17 1.00 -3.17
C ALA A 33 -23.25 0.29 -4.00
N ALA A 34 -23.35 0.61 -5.30
CA ALA A 34 -24.29 -0.03 -6.21
C ALA A 34 -23.98 -1.53 -6.38
N SER A 35 -22.72 -1.86 -6.70
CA SER A 35 -22.24 -3.23 -6.86
C SER A 35 -22.47 -4.08 -5.61
N ALA A 36 -22.22 -3.52 -4.42
CA ALA A 36 -22.48 -4.21 -3.15
C ALA A 36 -23.96 -4.55 -2.97
N ALA A 37 -24.87 -3.62 -3.32
CA ALA A 37 -26.30 -3.89 -3.24
C ALA A 37 -26.72 -4.97 -4.23
N GLU A 38 -26.27 -4.91 -5.48
CA GLU A 38 -26.56 -5.92 -6.51
C GLU A 38 -26.10 -7.32 -6.08
N MET A 39 -24.88 -7.44 -5.55
CA MET A 39 -24.37 -8.71 -5.04
C MET A 39 -25.22 -9.26 -3.87
N LEU A 40 -25.62 -8.41 -2.93
CA LEU A 40 -26.44 -8.83 -1.79
C LEU A 40 -27.85 -9.25 -2.22
N GLU A 41 -28.48 -8.52 -3.14
CA GLU A 41 -29.79 -8.86 -3.69
C GLU A 41 -29.75 -10.18 -4.47
N ALA A 42 -28.72 -10.37 -5.29
CA ALA A 42 -28.49 -11.64 -6.01
C ALA A 42 -28.24 -12.81 -5.06
N ALA A 43 -27.59 -12.57 -3.92
CA ALA A 43 -27.42 -13.55 -2.84
C ALA A 43 -28.72 -13.84 -2.05
N GLY A 44 -29.83 -13.13 -2.35
CA GLY A 44 -31.14 -13.34 -1.75
C GLY A 44 -31.47 -12.41 -0.57
N CYS A 45 -30.58 -11.49 -0.20
CA CYS A 45 -30.86 -10.50 0.84
C CYS A 45 -32.06 -9.63 0.43
N LYS A 46 -32.86 -9.21 1.41
CA LYS A 46 -34.07 -8.38 1.22
C LYS A 46 -33.91 -7.05 1.93
N LYS A 47 -34.58 -6.01 1.40
CA LYS A 47 -34.55 -4.64 1.95
C LYS A 47 -33.14 -4.05 2.00
N VAL A 48 -32.31 -4.38 0.99
CA VAL A 48 -30.97 -3.83 0.85
C VAL A 48 -31.07 -2.32 0.62
N ARG A 49 -30.20 -1.55 1.28
CA ARG A 49 -30.10 -0.10 1.13
C ARG A 49 -28.63 0.27 1.03
N THR A 50 -28.30 1.12 0.08
CA THR A 50 -26.96 1.68 -0.04
C THR A 50 -26.80 2.85 0.94
N TYR A 51 -25.57 3.04 1.41
CA TYR A 51 -25.17 4.17 2.23
C TYR A 51 -23.85 4.71 1.70
N ASP A 52 -23.77 6.03 1.58
CA ASP A 52 -22.57 6.74 1.15
C ASP A 52 -22.29 7.84 2.17
N ALA A 53 -21.13 7.76 2.81
CA ALA A 53 -20.72 8.68 3.87
C ALA A 53 -20.10 9.98 3.32
N TYR A 54 -20.05 10.18 1.99
CA TYR A 54 -19.46 11.36 1.40
C TYR A 54 -20.19 12.66 1.79
N ARG A 55 -19.46 13.61 2.39
CA ARG A 55 -19.99 14.91 2.84
C ARG A 55 -19.49 16.10 2.03
N GLY A 56 -18.74 15.87 0.96
CA GLY A 56 -18.02 16.92 0.24
C GLY A 56 -16.66 17.23 0.87
N ASN A 57 -15.89 18.14 0.24
CA ASN A 57 -14.60 18.62 0.75
C ASN A 57 -13.59 17.52 1.15
N GLY A 58 -13.57 16.40 0.42
CA GLY A 58 -12.66 15.28 0.68
C GLY A 58 -13.04 14.37 1.84
N GLN A 59 -14.17 14.60 2.51
CA GLN A 59 -14.68 13.74 3.58
C GLN A 59 -15.48 12.58 2.99
N LEU A 60 -14.89 11.39 2.98
CA LEU A 60 -15.49 10.16 2.45
C LEU A 60 -16.02 9.20 3.53
N GLY A 61 -15.82 9.49 4.82
CA GLY A 61 -16.13 8.56 5.92
C GLY A 61 -15.19 7.36 5.98
N ALA A 62 -14.11 7.42 5.21
CA ALA A 62 -12.98 6.50 5.18
C ALA A 62 -11.73 7.34 4.82
N GLU A 63 -11.34 8.22 5.74
CA GLU A 63 -10.25 9.16 5.54
C GLU A 63 -8.91 8.43 5.31
N PRO A 64 -7.94 9.05 4.61
CA PRO A 64 -6.60 8.47 4.46
C PRO A 64 -6.02 8.09 5.83
N GLY A 65 -5.51 6.87 5.97
CA GLY A 65 -5.10 6.31 7.26
C GLY A 65 -6.06 5.27 7.85
N PHE A 66 -7.35 5.31 7.50
CA PHE A 66 -8.36 4.46 8.16
C PHE A 66 -8.15 2.96 7.90
N ALA A 67 -7.64 2.59 6.73
CA ALA A 67 -7.41 1.20 6.35
C ALA A 67 -6.09 0.62 6.89
N ILE A 68 -5.17 1.45 7.41
CA ILE A 68 -3.85 1.02 7.92
C ILE A 68 -3.07 0.21 6.87
N HIS A 69 -3.20 0.63 5.60
CA HIS A 69 -2.67 -0.05 4.41
C HIS A 69 -1.86 0.93 3.57
N GLU A 70 -1.05 1.77 4.21
CA GLU A 70 -0.10 2.67 3.55
C GLU A 70 1.06 1.85 2.95
N MET A 71 1.41 2.14 1.70
CA MET A 71 2.36 1.32 0.93
C MET A 71 3.23 2.16 -0.01
N GLY A 72 4.34 1.58 -0.45
CA GLY A 72 5.14 2.10 -1.56
C GLY A 72 6.14 3.21 -1.24
N THR A 73 6.43 3.41 0.04
CA THR A 73 7.41 4.40 0.52
C THR A 73 8.86 4.04 0.16
N ALA A 74 9.13 2.78 -0.17
CA ALA A 74 10.39 2.28 -0.73
C ALA A 74 10.09 1.32 -1.90
N ARG A 75 9.31 1.79 -2.88
CA ARG A 75 8.74 0.91 -3.92
C ARG A 75 9.79 0.13 -4.72
N MET A 76 9.44 -1.10 -5.08
CA MET A 76 10.11 -1.87 -6.12
C MET A 76 9.92 -1.25 -7.50
N GLY A 77 10.91 -1.44 -8.37
CA GLY A 77 10.86 -1.06 -9.77
C GLY A 77 12.07 -1.56 -10.55
N ARG A 78 12.07 -1.27 -11.86
CA ARG A 78 13.14 -1.71 -12.78
C ARG A 78 14.25 -0.68 -12.94
N ASP A 79 13.97 0.57 -12.60
CA ASP A 79 14.90 1.69 -12.79
C ASP A 79 15.27 2.30 -11.42
N PRO A 80 16.56 2.30 -11.03
CA PRO A 80 17.02 2.89 -9.77
C PRO A 80 16.76 4.40 -9.66
N LYS A 81 16.51 5.09 -10.79
CA LYS A 81 16.16 6.51 -10.77
C LYS A 81 14.72 6.77 -10.33
N THR A 82 13.87 5.74 -10.36
CA THR A 82 12.43 5.86 -10.07
C THR A 82 11.95 4.89 -9.00
N SER A 83 12.81 4.02 -8.48
CA SER A 83 12.48 3.02 -7.46
C SER A 83 13.65 2.81 -6.51
N VAL A 84 13.34 2.45 -5.26
CA VAL A 84 14.35 2.20 -4.23
C VAL A 84 14.86 0.76 -4.32
N LEU A 85 13.96 -0.17 -4.64
CA LEU A 85 14.23 -1.60 -4.65
C LEU A 85 14.11 -2.21 -6.05
N ASN A 86 14.83 -3.28 -6.31
CA ASN A 86 14.64 -4.11 -7.49
C ASN A 86 13.48 -5.11 -7.30
N ALA A 87 13.31 -6.04 -8.25
CA ALA A 87 12.23 -7.03 -8.22
C ALA A 87 12.29 -8.05 -7.08
N TYR A 88 13.40 -8.12 -6.33
CA TYR A 88 13.63 -9.04 -5.21
C TYR A 88 13.66 -8.34 -3.86
N ASN A 89 13.08 -7.14 -3.75
CA ASN A 89 13.07 -6.33 -2.52
C ASN A 89 14.46 -5.85 -2.07
N GLN A 90 15.48 -5.98 -2.92
CA GLN A 90 16.85 -5.55 -2.67
C GLN A 90 17.04 -4.08 -3.08
N ALA A 91 17.72 -3.29 -2.26
CA ALA A 91 18.05 -1.91 -2.61
C ALA A 91 18.99 -1.86 -3.82
N HIS A 92 18.76 -0.93 -4.74
CA HIS A 92 19.60 -0.82 -5.95
C HIS A 92 21.04 -0.37 -5.65
N ASP A 93 21.22 0.42 -4.59
CA ASP A 93 22.48 1.07 -4.20
C ASP A 93 23.27 0.29 -3.15
N VAL A 94 22.63 -0.59 -2.38
CA VAL A 94 23.23 -1.37 -1.31
C VAL A 94 22.91 -2.87 -1.49
N PRO A 95 23.85 -3.68 -2.00
CA PRO A 95 23.56 -5.07 -2.38
C PRO A 95 23.05 -5.95 -1.24
N ASN A 96 23.48 -5.73 0.00
CA ASN A 96 23.06 -6.53 1.15
C ASN A 96 21.88 -5.93 1.95
N LEU A 97 21.19 -4.93 1.41
CA LEU A 97 20.02 -4.30 2.04
C LEU A 97 18.72 -4.73 1.36
N PHE A 98 17.76 -5.20 2.15
CA PHE A 98 16.45 -5.66 1.68
C PHE A 98 15.33 -5.03 2.50
N VAL A 99 14.23 -4.65 1.84
CA VAL A 99 13.02 -4.09 2.48
C VAL A 99 11.80 -4.88 2.03
N THR A 100 11.16 -5.59 2.96
CA THR A 100 10.17 -6.64 2.63
C THR A 100 8.77 -6.40 3.19
N ASP A 101 8.53 -5.24 3.82
CA ASP A 101 7.22 -4.83 4.30
C ASP A 101 6.39 -4.11 3.21
N GLY A 102 5.29 -3.45 3.60
CA GLY A 102 4.43 -2.71 2.67
C GLY A 102 5.13 -1.55 1.92
N ALA A 103 6.29 -1.09 2.38
CA ALA A 103 7.05 -0.05 1.69
C ALA A 103 7.47 -0.50 0.28
N CYS A 104 7.66 -1.80 0.06
CA CYS A 104 8.15 -2.34 -1.21
C CYS A 104 7.12 -2.30 -2.35
N MET A 105 5.83 -2.13 -2.06
CA MET A 105 4.78 -2.26 -3.06
C MET A 105 4.80 -1.11 -4.07
N ALA A 106 4.62 -1.39 -5.36
CA ALA A 106 4.52 -0.35 -6.38
C ALA A 106 3.15 0.35 -6.41
N SER A 107 2.11 -0.34 -5.93
CA SER A 107 0.73 0.15 -5.83
C SER A 107 -0.01 -0.54 -4.68
N SER A 108 -1.14 0.02 -4.28
CA SER A 108 -2.06 -0.63 -3.35
C SER A 108 -2.97 -1.63 -4.05
N SER A 109 -3.49 -2.60 -3.29
CA SER A 109 -4.50 -3.58 -3.70
C SER A 109 -5.83 -3.28 -3.02
N CYS A 110 -6.94 -3.78 -3.56
CA CYS A 110 -8.26 -3.68 -2.93
C CYS A 110 -8.48 -4.72 -1.81
N VAL A 111 -7.57 -5.67 -1.63
CA VAL A 111 -7.61 -6.70 -0.57
C VAL A 111 -6.54 -6.47 0.48
N ASN A 112 -6.70 -7.07 1.67
CA ASN A 112 -5.72 -7.00 2.74
C ASN A 112 -4.36 -7.56 2.28
N PRO A 113 -3.25 -6.82 2.48
CA PRO A 113 -2.00 -7.10 1.79
C PRO A 113 -1.07 -8.06 2.53
N SER A 114 -1.37 -8.44 3.78
CA SER A 114 -0.45 -9.16 4.67
C SER A 114 0.12 -10.45 4.05
N ILE A 115 -0.71 -11.27 3.40
CA ILE A 115 -0.26 -12.51 2.77
C ILE A 115 0.67 -12.25 1.57
N THR A 116 0.44 -11.15 0.85
CA THR A 116 1.31 -10.70 -0.23
C THR A 116 2.67 -10.30 0.32
N TYR A 117 2.73 -9.56 1.44
CA TYR A 117 4.01 -9.22 2.08
C TYR A 117 4.79 -10.47 2.47
N MET A 118 4.13 -11.45 3.11
CA MET A 118 4.77 -12.71 3.48
C MET A 118 5.36 -13.45 2.27
N ALA A 119 4.64 -13.48 1.15
CA ALA A 119 5.13 -14.10 -0.08
C ALA A 119 6.34 -13.34 -0.67
N LEU A 120 6.32 -12.01 -0.65
CA LEU A 120 7.43 -11.17 -1.11
C LEU A 120 8.66 -11.33 -0.20
N THR A 121 8.46 -11.38 1.12
CA THR A 121 9.52 -11.64 2.10
C THR A 121 10.17 -13.01 1.85
N ALA A 122 9.38 -14.07 1.66
CA ALA A 122 9.93 -15.40 1.39
C ALA A 122 10.81 -15.42 0.14
N ARG A 123 10.35 -14.78 -0.95
CA ARG A 123 11.13 -14.62 -2.20
C ARG A 123 12.41 -13.81 -1.99
N ALA A 124 12.33 -12.72 -1.23
CA ALA A 124 13.49 -11.87 -0.95
C ALA A 124 14.55 -12.61 -0.12
N CYS A 125 14.13 -13.38 0.90
CA CYS A 125 15.02 -14.20 1.70
C CYS A 125 15.70 -15.30 0.87
N ASP A 126 14.97 -15.99 0.00
CA ASP A 126 15.54 -17.00 -0.91
C ASP A 126 16.60 -16.36 -1.82
N HIS A 127 16.29 -15.22 -2.44
CA HIS A 127 17.24 -14.48 -3.27
C HIS A 127 18.49 -14.04 -2.48
N ALA A 128 18.31 -13.44 -1.30
CA ALA A 128 19.41 -12.99 -0.46
C ALA A 128 20.34 -14.15 -0.06
N VAL A 129 19.77 -15.30 0.31
CA VAL A 129 20.56 -16.49 0.67
C VAL A 129 21.35 -17.03 -0.52
N GLU A 130 20.75 -17.07 -1.72
CA GLU A 130 21.45 -17.53 -2.92
C GLU A 130 22.56 -16.57 -3.36
N GLU A 131 22.35 -15.25 -3.27
CA GLU A 131 23.38 -14.26 -3.56
C GLU A 131 24.53 -14.31 -2.54
N LEU A 132 24.22 -14.54 -1.26
CA LEU A 132 25.23 -14.74 -0.22
C LEU A 132 26.08 -16.00 -0.46
N LYS A 133 25.46 -17.13 -0.83
CA LYS A 133 26.20 -18.36 -1.19
C LYS A 133 27.11 -18.18 -2.40
N ARG A 134 26.74 -17.29 -3.33
CA ARG A 134 27.53 -16.94 -4.51
C ARG A 134 28.66 -15.95 -4.19
N GLY A 135 28.64 -15.31 -3.03
CA GLY A 135 29.58 -14.24 -2.66
C GLY A 135 29.31 -12.91 -3.35
N ASN A 136 28.07 -12.69 -3.81
CA ASN A 136 27.66 -11.43 -4.45
C ASN A 136 27.25 -10.38 -3.40
N ILE A 137 26.87 -10.81 -2.20
CA ILE A 137 26.53 -9.98 -1.03
C ILE A 137 27.14 -10.56 0.25
#